data_AF-A0A8D5FSJ4-F1
#
_entry.id   AF-A0A8D5FSJ4-F1
#
_cell.length_a   1.000
_cell.length_b   1.000
_cell.length_c   1.000
_cell.angle_alpha   90.00
_cell.angle_beta   90.00
_cell.angle_gamma   90.00
#
_symmetry.space_group_name_H-M   'P 1'
#
loop_
_entity.id
_entity.type
_entity.pdbx_description
1 polymer ?
#
loop_
_entity_poly.entity_id
_entity_poly.type
_entity_poly.pdbx_seq_one_letter_code
_entity_poly.pdbx_strand_id
1 'polypeptide(L)' 'MPLNTLHIQNLDLIRVWGKVTRIVGLVIEGHCPHASIGSLCRLTPIDGGEDIFAEIVGFKDSKALLMPLVICGDSARAV' A
#
# COMPACT_ATOMS: atom_id res chain seq x y z
N MET A 1 -6.82 32.47 -13.98
CA MET A 1 -7.17 31.69 -15.19
C MET A 1 -7.50 30.28 -14.76
N PRO A 2 -8.75 29.79 -14.88
CA PRO A 2 -9.04 28.40 -14.55
C PRO A 2 -8.41 27.51 -15.64
N LEU A 3 -7.50 26.60 -15.25
CA LEU A 3 -7.09 25.53 -16.15
C LEU A 3 -8.31 24.65 -16.45
N ASN A 4 -8.51 24.32 -17.72
CA ASN A 4 -9.63 23.51 -18.19
C ASN A 4 -9.48 22.06 -17.69
N THR A 5 -10.10 21.74 -16.55
CA THR A 5 -9.94 20.49 -15.76
C THR A 5 -10.30 19.20 -16.53
N LEU A 6 -11.01 19.30 -17.66
CA LEU A 6 -11.46 18.13 -18.44
C LEU A 6 -10.33 17.27 -19.01
N HIS A 7 -9.14 17.84 -19.24
CA HIS A 7 -8.00 17.08 -19.81
C HIS A 7 -7.30 16.15 -18.81
N ILE A 8 -7.50 16.32 -17.51
CA ILE A 8 -6.81 15.51 -16.48
C ILE A 8 -7.50 14.15 -16.29
N GLN A 9 -8.80 14.07 -16.60
CA GLN A 9 -9.61 12.87 -16.32
C GLN A 9 -9.33 11.69 -17.27
N ASN A 10 -8.64 11.93 -18.39
CA ASN A 10 -8.45 10.93 -19.45
C ASN A 10 -6.95 10.69 -19.75
N LEU A 11 -6.13 10.71 -18.70
CA LEU A 11 -4.70 10.42 -18.77
C LEU A 11 -4.45 8.93 -18.49
N ASP A 12 -3.64 8.30 -19.34
CA ASP A 12 -3.11 6.95 -19.08
C ASP A 12 -2.07 7.01 -17.95
N LEU A 13 -2.52 6.69 -16.74
CA LEU A 13 -1.67 6.66 -15.56
C LEU A 13 -0.91 5.33 -15.47
N ILE A 14 0.39 5.42 -15.22
CA ILE A 14 1.20 4.25 -14.88
C ILE A 14 1.00 3.93 -13.40
N ARG A 15 0.66 2.67 -13.10
CA ARG A 15 0.59 2.18 -11.73
C ARG A 15 1.79 1.31 -11.42
N VAL A 16 2.51 1.66 -10.35
CA VAL A 16 3.63 0.86 -9.83
C VAL A 16 3.07 -0.15 -8.83
N TRP A 17 3.44 -1.41 -8.98
CA TRP A 17 2.99 -2.50 -8.12
C TRP A 17 4.14 -3.11 -7.35
N GLY A 18 3.88 -3.42 -6.09
CA GLY A 18 4.75 -4.23 -5.24
C GLY A 18 4.27 -5.67 -5.12
N LYS A 19 5.00 -6.47 -4.35
CA LYS A 19 4.60 -7.84 -3.99
C LYS A 19 4.89 -8.12 -2.52
N VAL A 20 3.87 -8.56 -1.79
CA VAL A 20 4.04 -9.07 -0.43
C VAL A 20 4.81 -10.39 -0.50
N THR A 21 5.87 -10.49 0.31
CA THR A 21 6.73 -11.69 0.39
C THR A 21 6.43 -12.52 1.63
N ARG A 22 6.05 -11.87 2.74
CA ARG A 22 5.81 -12.54 4.03
C ARG A 22 4.99 -11.64 4.95
N ILE A 23 4.23 -12.26 5.84
CA ILE A 23 3.54 -11.61 6.96
C ILE A 23 4.12 -12.17 8.26
N VAL A 24 4.50 -11.29 9.19
CA VAL A 24 5.07 -11.66 10.51
C VAL A 24 4.37 -10.85 11.59
N GLY A 25 3.41 -11.48 12.28
CA GLY A 25 2.56 -10.78 13.24
C GLY A 25 1.81 -9.63 12.58
N LEU A 26 2.03 -8.41 13.05
CA LEU A 26 1.41 -7.20 12.49
C LEU A 26 2.21 -6.55 11.36
N VAL A 27 3.44 -7.00 11.11
CA VAL A 27 4.32 -6.41 10.11
C VAL A 27 4.30 -7.23 8.83
N ILE A 28 4.21 -6.54 7.70
CA ILE A 28 4.20 -7.15 6.38
C ILE A 28 5.52 -6.82 5.69
N GLU A 29 6.14 -7.81 5.06
CA GLU A 29 7.39 -7.63 4.31
C GLU A 29 7.12 -7.77 2.82
N GLY A 30 7.56 -6.81 2.02
CA GLY A 30 7.32 -6.84 0.58
C GLY A 30 8.36 -6.11 -0.25
N HIS A 31 8.33 -6.34 -1.55
CA HIS A 31 9.02 -5.50 -2.51
C HIS A 31 8.10 -4.35 -2.93
N CYS A 32 8.56 -3.11 -2.75
CA CYS A 32 7.81 -1.90 -3.09
C CYS A 32 8.73 -0.99 -3.95
N PRO A 33 8.65 -1.08 -5.30
CA PRO A 33 9.51 -0.31 -6.18
C PRO A 33 9.28 1.20 -6.01
N HIS A 34 10.37 1.97 -5.98
CA HIS A 34 10.35 3.44 -5.86
C HIS A 34 9.60 3.98 -4.63
N ALA A 35 9.41 3.16 -3.60
CA ALA A 35 8.77 3.58 -2.37
C ALA A 35 9.80 4.01 -1.32
N SER A 36 9.41 4.92 -0.43
CA SER A 36 10.20 5.42 0.69
C SER A 36 9.49 5.16 2.02
N ILE A 37 10.20 5.35 3.14
CA ILE A 37 9.57 5.39 4.46
C ILE A 37 8.48 6.47 4.44
N GLY A 38 7.32 6.18 5.03
CA GLY A 38 6.13 7.03 4.99
C GLY A 38 5.25 6.86 3.75
N SER A 39 5.67 6.04 2.77
CA SER A 39 4.82 5.76 1.61
C SER A 39 3.59 4.96 2.01
N LEU A 40 2.41 5.46 1.61
CA LEU A 40 1.16 4.72 1.71
C LEU A 40 1.10 3.65 0.62
N CYS A 41 0.83 2.43 1.05
CA CYS A 41 0.67 1.26 0.23
C CYS A 41 -0.76 0.74 0.36
N ARG A 42 -1.29 0.22 -0.74
CA ARG A 42 -2.55 -0.53 -0.76
C ARG A 42 -2.23 -1.99 -1.00
N LEU A 43 -2.61 -2.83 -0.05
CA LEU A 43 -2.43 -4.26 -0.09
C LEU A 43 -3.73 -4.88 -0.59
N THR A 44 -3.65 -5.56 -1.74
CA THR A 44 -4.80 -6.20 -2.37
C THR A 44 -4.73 -7.71 -2.15
N PRO A 45 -5.67 -8.30 -1.39
CA PRO A 45 -5.76 -9.74 -1.21
C PRO A 45 -5.97 -10.48 -2.53
N ILE A 46 -5.35 -11.64 -2.68
CA ILE A 46 -5.44 -12.46 -3.90
C ILE A 46 -6.82 -13.13 -4.03
N ASP A 47 -7.48 -13.38 -2.91
CA ASP A 47 -8.80 -13.98 -2.80
C ASP A 47 -9.95 -12.98 -3.02
N GLY A 48 -9.64 -11.72 -3.33
CA GLY A 48 -10.64 -10.67 -3.56
C GLY A 48 -11.24 -10.10 -2.28
N GLY A 49 -10.61 -10.31 -1.13
CA GLY A 49 -10.93 -9.61 0.12
C GLY A 49 -10.73 -8.09 0.04
N GLU A 50 -11.09 -7.39 1.10
CA GLU A 50 -10.97 -5.94 1.16
C GLU A 50 -9.50 -5.46 1.13
N ASP A 51 -9.27 -4.36 0.41
CA ASP A 51 -7.96 -3.72 0.37
C ASP A 51 -7.58 -3.20 1.76
N ILE A 52 -6.34 -3.46 2.16
CA ILE A 52 -5.77 -2.97 3.42
C ILE A 52 -4.79 -1.85 3.11
N PHE A 53 -4.96 -0.69 3.74
CA PHE A 53 -3.95 0.37 3.68
C PHE A 53 -2.83 0.08 4.67
N ALA A 54 -1.60 0.36 4.26
CA ALA A 54 -0.43 0.21 5.10
C ALA A 54 0.59 1.33 4.83
N GLU A 55 1.43 1.63 5.80
CA GLU A 55 2.52 2.59 5.66
C GLU A 55 3.86 1.84 5.72
N ILE A 56 4.80 2.24 4.86
CA ILE A 56 6.18 1.74 4.97
C ILE A 56 6.85 2.41 6.17
N VAL A 57 7.15 1.62 7.20
CA VAL A 57 7.81 2.10 8.43
C VAL A 57 9.32 1.91 8.40
N GLY A 58 9.85 1.15 7.44
CA GLY A 58 11.27 0.90 7.31
C GLY A 58 11.62 -0.07 6.18
N PHE A 59 12.90 -0.38 6.06
CA PHE A 59 13.40 -1.37 5.11
C PHE A 59 14.38 -2.30 5.81
N LYS A 60 14.36 -3.59 5.41
CA LYS A 60 15.30 -4.60 5.88
C LYS A 60 15.56 -5.60 4.75
N ASP A 61 16.82 -5.94 4.50
CA ASP A 61 17.23 -6.91 3.48
C ASP A 61 16.60 -6.63 2.10
N SER A 62 16.60 -5.36 1.69
CA SER A 62 15.98 -4.85 0.45
C SER A 62 14.45 -5.03 0.36
N LYS A 63 13.78 -5.34 1.47
CA LYS A 63 12.32 -5.41 1.58
C LYS A 63 11.79 -4.21 2.36
N ALA A 64 10.65 -3.69 1.94
CA ALA A 64 9.85 -2.77 2.71
C ALA A 64 9.19 -3.50 3.88
N LEU A 65 9.21 -2.86 5.05
CA LEU A 65 8.45 -3.24 6.22
C LEU A 65 7.20 -2.34 6.27
N LEU A 66 6.02 -2.95 6.18
CA LEU A 66 4.75 -2.25 6.14
C LEU A 66 3.96 -2.49 7.43
N MET A 67 3.35 -1.43 7.94
CA MET A 67 2.42 -1.48 9.06
C MET A 67 1.00 -1.18 8.55
N PRO A 68 0.03 -2.09 8.73
CA PRO A 68 -1.36 -1.84 8.41
C PRO A 68 -1.92 -0.63 9.15
N LEU A 69 -2.59 0.25 8.42
CA LEU A 69 -3.33 1.40 8.93
C LEU A 69 -4.76 0.98 9.23
N VAL A 70 -4.92 0.11 10.22
CA VAL A 70 -6.26 -0.24 10.68
C VAL A 70 -6.72 0.79 11.70
N ILE A 71 -7.85 1.44 11.43
CA ILE A 71 -8.59 2.21 12.43
C ILE A 71 -9.30 1.28 13.41
N CYS A 72 -9.18 1.56 14.70
CA CYS A 72 -9.93 0.88 15.74
C CYS A 72 -11.42 1.23 15.60
N GLY A 73 -12.22 0.36 14.98
CA GLY A 73 -13.65 0.56 14.75
C GLY A 73 -14.27 -0.48 13.81
N ASP A 74 -13.53 -0.88 12.78
CA ASP A 74 -13.85 -2.05 11.96
C ASP A 74 -13.06 -3.23 12.52
N SER A 75 -13.71 -4.40 12.65
CA SER A 75 -13.13 -5.59 13.28
C SER A 75 -11.96 -6.14 12.48
N ALA A 76 -10.80 -5.48 12.53
CA ALA A 76 -9.54 -6.03 12.07
C ALA A 76 -9.04 -7.00 13.12
N ARG A 77 -9.44 -8.25 12.92
CA ARG A 77 -8.68 -9.36 13.46
C ARG A 77 -7.37 -9.43 12.69
N ALA A 78 -6.34 -8.83 13.24
CA ALA A 78 -4.97 -9.27 13.03
C ALA A 78 -4.65 -10.43 13.99
N VAL A 79 -5.48 -11.49 13.94
CA VAL A 79 -5.20 -12.85 14.42
C VAL A 79 -6.18 -13.82 13.75
#